data_AF-A0A164KHN6-F1
#
_entry.id   AF-A0A164KHN6-F1
#
_cell.length_a   1.000
_cell.length_b   1.000
_cell.length_c   1.000
_cell.angle_alpha   90.00
_cell.angle_beta   90.00
_cell.angle_gamma   90.00
#
_symmetry.space_group_name_H-M   'P 1'
#
loop_
_entity.id
_entity.type
_entity.pdbx_description
1 polymer ?
#
loop_
_entity_poly.entity_id
_entity_poly.type
_entity_poly.pdbx_seq_one_letter_code
_entity_poly.pdbx_strand_id
1 'polypeptide(L)'
;MTVKPLGVTGVYYNASMHILSVVFKVAYVSGEIQIQPEEIQEAKFVALNEENIDEYITRPHMKSRTIDAMRATHFIPYETWEVQPYNLIARL
;
A
#
# COMPACT_ATOMS: atom_id res chain seq x y z
N MET A 1 17.67 -5.87 -4.31
CA MET A 1 16.58 -6.82 -4.64
C MET A 1 16.06 -6.59 -6.06
N THR A 2 15.65 -7.65 -6.75
CA THR A 2 15.01 -7.62 -8.06
C THR A 2 13.55 -8.07 -7.94
N VAL A 3 12.65 -7.35 -8.59
CA VAL A 3 11.21 -7.66 -8.62
C VAL A 3 10.68 -7.61 -10.06
N LYS A 4 9.62 -8.36 -10.32
CA LYS A 4 8.89 -8.35 -11.60
C LYS A 4 7.52 -7.70 -11.41
N PRO A 5 7.21 -6.58 -12.08
CA PRO A 5 5.88 -5.99 -12.03
C PRO A 5 4.82 -6.95 -12.58
N LEU A 6 3.67 -7.02 -11.90
CA LEU A 6 2.52 -7.82 -12.31
C LEU A 6 1.33 -6.94 -12.75
N GLY A 7 1.17 -5.77 -12.15
CA GLY A 7 0.11 -4.84 -12.51
C GLY A 7 -0.20 -3.83 -11.41
N VAL A 8 -1.25 -3.03 -11.62
CA VAL A 8 -1.79 -2.07 -10.65
C VAL A 8 -2.87 -2.73 -9.79
N THR A 9 -2.87 -2.47 -8.49
CA THR A 9 -3.86 -3.02 -7.53
C THR A 9 -4.70 -1.97 -6.84
N GLY A 10 -4.52 -0.68 -7.14
CA GLY A 10 -5.39 0.37 -6.64
C GLY A 10 -4.86 1.75 -6.97
N VAL A 11 -5.77 2.72 -6.97
CA VAL A 11 -5.49 4.14 -7.19
C VAL A 11 -6.11 4.94 -6.05
N TYR A 12 -5.31 5.75 -5.36
CA TYR A 12 -5.76 6.40 -4.13
C TYR A 12 -5.40 7.88 -4.18
N TYR A 13 -6.41 8.73 -4.09
CA TYR A 13 -6.26 10.17 -4.11
C TYR A 13 -6.26 10.75 -2.70
N ASN A 14 -5.22 11.50 -2.36
CA ASN A 14 -5.18 12.35 -1.18
C ASN A 14 -5.67 13.74 -1.57
N ALA A 15 -6.90 14.06 -1.19
CA ALA A 15 -7.55 15.32 -1.52
C ALA A 15 -6.90 16.51 -0.80
N SER A 16 -6.36 16.32 0.40
CA SER A 16 -5.73 17.39 1.19
C SER A 16 -4.43 17.89 0.56
N MET A 17 -3.66 17.01 -0.08
CA MET A 17 -2.37 17.33 -0.69
C MET A 17 -2.40 17.31 -2.22
N HIS A 18 -3.55 16.97 -2.81
CA HIS A 18 -3.72 16.75 -4.24
C HIS A 18 -2.75 15.73 -4.85
N ILE A 19 -2.50 14.62 -4.13
CA ILE A 19 -1.57 13.56 -4.56
C ILE A 19 -2.35 12.34 -5.03
N LEU A 20 -2.05 11.84 -6.24
CA LEU A 20 -2.53 10.55 -6.73
C LEU A 20 -1.47 9.47 -6.47
N SER A 21 -1.82 8.47 -5.67
CA SER A 21 -0.98 7.28 -5.43
C SER A 21 -1.45 6.12 -6.30
N VAL A 22 -0.53 5.47 -7.02
CA VAL A 22 -0.79 4.25 -7.79
C VAL A 22 -0.03 3.09 -7.15
N VAL A 23 -0.74 2.04 -6.76
CA VAL A 23 -0.15 0.87 -6.09
C VAL A 23 0.11 -0.24 -7.09
N PHE A 24 1.35 -0.73 -7.14
CA PHE A 24 1.76 -1.82 -8.03
C PHE A 24 1.97 -3.11 -7.25
N LYS A 25 1.49 -4.22 -7.82
CA LYS A 25 1.84 -5.58 -7.37
C LYS A 25 3.05 -6.06 -8.13
N VAL A 26 3.99 -6.64 -7.40
CA VAL A 26 5.24 -7.18 -7.94
C VAL A 26 5.47 -8.59 -7.40
N ALA A 27 6.13 -9.43 -8.18
CA ALA A 27 6.68 -10.69 -7.70
C ALA A 27 8.15 -10.49 -7.31
N TYR A 28 8.52 -10.94 -6.12
CA TYR A 28 9.93 -11.07 -5.74
C TYR A 28 10.62 -12.07 -6.68
N VAL A 29 11.84 -11.73 -7.13
CA VAL A 29 12.64 -12.61 -8.00
C VAL A 29 13.91 -13.07 -7.29
N SER A 30 14.71 -12.12 -6.79
CA SER A 30 16.00 -12.43 -6.16
C SER A 30 16.60 -11.25 -5.39
N GLY A 31 17.68 -11.52 -4.65
CA GLY A 31 18.48 -10.54 -3.92
C GLY A 31 17.95 -10.22 -2.53
N GLU A 32 18.71 -9.41 -1.80
CA GLU A 32 18.41 -9.09 -0.40
C GLU A 32 17.80 -7.69 -0.25
N ILE A 33 17.13 -7.47 0.88
CA ILE A 33 16.64 -6.17 1.30
C ILE A 33 17.86 -5.27 1.57
N GLN A 34 17.91 -4.13 0.91
CA GLN A 34 18.88 -3.08 1.16
C GLN A 34 18.11 -1.83 1.51
N ILE A 35 18.32 -1.31 2.72
CA ILE A 35 17.66 -0.10 3.20
C ILE A 35 18.53 1.13 2.88
N GLN A 36 17.88 2.27 2.67
CA GLN A 36 18.50 3.59 2.67
C GLN A 36 18.26 4.19 4.05
N PRO A 37 19.26 4.22 4.96
CA PRO A 37 19.06 4.57 6.37
C PRO A 37 18.43 5.95 6.61
N GLU A 38 18.58 6.87 5.66
CA GLU A 38 17.99 8.21 5.66
C GLU A 38 16.47 8.22 5.41
N GLU A 39 15.92 7.15 4.81
CA GLU A 39 14.49 7.02 4.49
C GLU A 39 13.81 5.87 5.26
N ILE A 40 14.54 4.77 5.51
CA ILE A 40 13.99 3.50 6.00
C ILE A 40 14.73 3.07 7.26
N GLN A 41 13.97 2.97 8.37
CA GLN A 41 14.50 2.53 9.67
C GLN A 41 14.64 1.01 9.76
N GLU A 42 13.67 0.24 9.27
CA GLU A 42 13.66 -1.22 9.27
C GLU A 42 12.88 -1.74 8.04
N ALA A 43 13.31 -2.87 7.49
CA ALA A 43 12.56 -3.56 6.43
C ALA A 43 12.68 -5.08 6.58
N LYS A 44 11.56 -5.78 6.43
CA LYS A 44 11.48 -7.25 6.51
C LYS A 44 10.30 -7.77 5.71
N PHE A 45 10.35 -9.05 5.34
CA PHE A 45 9.20 -9.76 4.81
C PHE A 45 8.32 -10.27 5.95
N VAL A 46 7.04 -9.92 5.91
CA VAL A 46 6.04 -10.40 6.87
C VAL A 46 4.89 -11.01 6.08
N ALA A 47 4.44 -12.19 6.49
CA ALA A 47 3.19 -12.77 6.02
C ALA A 47 2.02 -12.02 6.69
N LEU A 48 1.60 -10.91 6.08
CA LEU A 48 0.48 -10.12 6.57
C LEU A 48 -0.85 -10.86 6.39
N ASN A 49 -1.75 -10.68 7.35
CA ASN A 49 -3.12 -11.14 7.34
C ASN A 49 -4.02 -10.12 8.07
N GLU A 50 -5.33 -10.36 8.10
CA GLU A 50 -6.28 -9.43 8.75
C GLU A 50 -6.10 -9.33 10.27
N GLU A 51 -5.49 -10.34 10.90
CA GLU A 51 -5.28 -10.41 12.35
C GLU A 51 -4.04 -9.62 12.78
N ASN A 52 -3.00 -9.56 11.95
CA ASN A 52 -1.70 -8.95 12.30
C ASN A 52 -1.41 -7.60 11.64
N ILE A 53 -2.19 -7.19 10.63
CA ILE A 53 -1.88 -5.98 9.85
C ILE A 53 -1.82 -4.70 10.69
N ASP A 54 -2.63 -4.63 11.76
CA ASP A 54 -2.68 -3.47 12.65
C ASP A 54 -1.41 -3.27 13.49
N GLU A 55 -0.58 -4.31 13.63
CA GLU A 55 0.73 -4.21 14.28
C GLU A 55 1.74 -3.43 13.43
N TYR A 56 1.53 -3.38 12.10
CA TYR A 56 2.47 -2.80 11.14
C TYR A 56 1.95 -1.54 10.47
N ILE A 57 0.63 -1.42 10.26
CA ILE A 57 0.02 -0.33 9.49
C ILE A 57 -1.08 0.34 10.31
N THR A 58 -0.71 1.42 10.99
CA THR A 58 -1.61 2.16 11.91
C THR A 58 -2.42 3.27 11.23
N ARG A 59 -2.06 3.67 9.99
CA ARG A 59 -2.77 4.71 9.23
C ARG A 59 -3.93 4.07 8.44
N PRO A 60 -5.20 4.47 8.65
CA PRO A 60 -6.36 3.80 8.04
C PRO A 60 -6.31 3.72 6.51
N HIS A 61 -5.99 4.83 5.85
CA HIS A 61 -5.88 4.88 4.39
C HIS A 61 -4.74 4.03 3.83
N MET A 62 -3.66 3.77 4.59
CA MET A 62 -2.60 2.84 4.19
C MET A 62 -3.01 1.39 4.42
N LYS A 63 -3.74 1.11 5.50
CA LYS A 63 -4.30 -0.22 5.78
C LYS A 63 -5.27 -0.64 4.67
N SER A 64 -6.18 0.25 4.26
CA SER A 64 -7.13 -0.01 3.16
C SER A 64 -6.40 -0.45 1.88
N ARG A 65 -5.39 0.32 1.46
CA ARG A 65 -4.54 0.04 0.29
C ARG A 65 -3.89 -1.33 0.31
N THR A 66 -3.40 -1.72 1.48
CA THR A 66 -2.71 -3.01 1.65
C THR A 66 -3.68 -4.18 1.59
N ILE A 67 -4.84 -4.06 2.24
CA ILE A 67 -5.90 -5.10 2.18
C ILE A 67 -6.40 -5.27 0.74
N ASP A 68 -6.61 -4.16 0.03
CA ASP A 68 -6.99 -4.18 -1.37
C ASP A 68 -5.94 -4.87 -2.25
N ALA A 69 -4.67 -4.57 -2.06
CA ALA A 69 -3.58 -5.23 -2.78
C ALA A 69 -3.50 -6.75 -2.49
N MET A 70 -3.75 -7.15 -1.24
CA MET A 70 -3.81 -8.57 -0.84
C MET A 70 -4.98 -9.31 -1.49
N ARG A 71 -6.14 -8.66 -1.61
CA ARG A 71 -7.38 -9.21 -2.18
C ARG A 71 -7.54 -8.95 -3.69
N ALA A 72 -6.57 -8.30 -4.34
CA ALA A 72 -6.65 -7.91 -5.73
C ALA A 72 -6.80 -9.12 -6.65
N THR A 73 -7.98 -9.27 -7.24
CA THR A 73 -8.31 -10.35 -8.18
C THR A 73 -8.57 -9.82 -9.59
N HIS A 74 -9.53 -8.90 -9.77
CA HIS A 74 -9.94 -8.44 -11.11
C HIS A 74 -10.27 -6.94 -11.23
N PHE A 75 -10.47 -6.23 -10.12
CA PHE A 75 -10.82 -4.80 -10.10
C PHE A 75 -9.75 -3.98 -9.41
N ILE A 76 -9.57 -2.75 -9.90
CA ILE A 76 -8.63 -1.77 -9.35
C ILE A 76 -9.47 -0.78 -8.52
N PRO A 77 -9.46 -0.89 -7.18
CA PRO A 77 -10.21 0.03 -6.34
C PRO A 77 -9.70 1.45 -6.50
N TYR A 78 -10.62 2.39 -6.37
CA TYR A 78 -10.31 3.80 -6.23
C TYR A 78 -10.82 4.32 -4.89
N GLU A 79 -9.99 5.10 -4.18
CA GLU A 79 -10.45 5.85 -3.01
C GLU A 79 -9.98 7.30 -3.05
N THR A 80 -10.82 8.20 -2.53
CA THR A 80 -10.41 9.56 -2.17
C THR A 80 -10.44 9.73 -0.65
N TRP A 81 -9.35 10.25 -0.10
CA TRP A 81 -9.19 10.53 1.33
C TRP A 81 -8.86 11.98 1.61
N GLU A 82 -9.42 12.51 2.67
CA GLU A 82 -8.88 13.66 3.39
C GLU A 82 -7.98 13.13 4.52
N VAL A 83 -6.65 13.26 4.39
CA VAL A 83 -5.71 12.58 5.30
C VAL A 83 -5.58 13.24 6.66
N GLN A 84 -6.24 14.37 6.88
CA GLN A 84 -6.36 15.03 8.18
C GLN A 84 -7.84 15.39 8.36
N PRO A 85 -8.67 14.54 9.02
CA PRO A 85 -8.32 13.55 10.05
C PRO A 85 -8.32 12.06 9.61
N TYR A 86 -8.09 11.74 8.33
CA TYR A 86 -8.30 10.40 7.71
C TYR A 86 -9.77 10.08 7.43
N ASN A 87 -10.46 11.01 6.79
CA ASN A 87 -11.83 10.81 6.32
C ASN A 87 -11.84 10.18 4.92
N LEU A 88 -12.55 9.07 4.75
CA LEU A 88 -12.81 8.47 3.44
C LEU A 88 -13.95 9.25 2.76
N ILE A 89 -13.65 9.93 1.67
CA ILE A 89 -14.63 10.76 0.94
C ILE A 89 -15.43 9.90 -0.04
N ALA A 90 -14.74 9.03 -0.78
CA ALA A 90 -15.35 8.20 -1.82
C ALA A 90 -14.55 6.92 -2.03
N ARG A 91 -15.26 5.85 -2.43
CA ARG A 91 -14.67 4.58 -2.85
C ARG A 91 -15.45 4.01 -4.04
N LEU A 92 -14.74 3.47 -5.03
CA LEU A 92 -15.27 2.77 -6.21
C LEU A 92 -14.58 1.42 -6.37
#